data_AF-A0A518ICK9-F1
#
_entry.id   AF-A0A518ICK9-F1
#
_cell.length_a   1.000
_cell.length_b   1.000
_cell.length_c   1.000
_cell.angle_alpha   90.00
_cell.angle_beta   90.00
_cell.angle_gamma   90.00
#
_symmetry.space_group_name_H-M   'P 1'
#
loop_
_entity.id
_entity.type
_entity.pdbx_description
1 polymer ?
#
loop_
_entity_poly.entity_id
_entity_poly.type
_entity_poly.pdbx_seq_one_letter_code
_entity_poly.pdbx_strand_id
1 'polypeptide(L)'
;MTALAEDKQWIESLGNEADFPMAASTLVYQGSIVGLNTSGYARPFVIGDKFAGITLEGRNNSSGSNGDLNVCCLRGKFYLEASLSGVALTDAVIEAPVYAQDSGTLSLRSGFRIGKVVAYLSSGKALVEFDTNPQFNVLAETVAFGDFTDVDATGYIDFSNSIPEGSLVLGWQADVKTGFTGNTTAVVQVGESGNVDRFSAKPDSSCVAADVVGTAAAAVSANQGYLASAVTPRVTVTGADDFSSITAGEMDIKILYIPALRV
;
A
#
# COMPACT_ATOMS: atom_id res chain seq x y z
N MET A 1 1.17 -4.90 -40.93
CA MET A 1 0.65 -5.88 -39.97
C MET A 1 0.89 -7.26 -40.57
N THR A 2 1.77 -8.06 -39.98
CA THR A 2 2.11 -9.39 -40.50
C THR A 2 1.15 -10.40 -39.88
N ALA A 3 0.40 -11.13 -40.71
CA ALA A 3 -0.45 -12.21 -40.23
C ALA A 3 0.40 -13.36 -39.66
N LEU A 4 -0.16 -14.11 -38.72
CA LEU A 4 0.49 -15.31 -38.21
C LEU A 4 0.69 -16.29 -39.38
N ALA A 5 1.94 -16.74 -39.59
CA ALA A 5 2.30 -17.57 -40.74
C ALA A 5 1.99 -19.07 -40.53
N GLU A 6 1.74 -19.47 -39.29
CA GLU A 6 1.44 -20.84 -38.86
C GLU A 6 0.65 -20.82 -37.55
N ASP A 7 -0.06 -21.90 -37.25
CA ASP A 7 -0.81 -22.05 -36.01
C ASP A 7 0.15 -22.05 -34.81
N LYS A 8 -0.10 -21.18 -33.83
CA LYS A 8 0.61 -21.20 -32.54
C LYS A 8 -0.32 -21.71 -31.45
N GLN A 9 0.07 -22.81 -30.82
CA GLN A 9 -0.62 -23.32 -29.65
C GLN A 9 -0.26 -22.47 -28.42
N TRP A 10 -1.29 -22.15 -27.63
CA TRP A 10 -1.13 -21.57 -26.30
C TRP A 10 -1.08 -22.70 -25.29
N ILE A 11 -0.13 -22.64 -24.36
CA ILE A 11 -0.09 -23.56 -23.22
C ILE A 11 -0.86 -22.90 -22.09
N GLU A 12 -1.98 -23.50 -21.71
CA GLU A 12 -2.79 -23.01 -20.61
C GLU A 12 -2.20 -23.47 -19.27
N SER A 13 -2.01 -22.51 -18.36
CA SER A 13 -1.78 -22.79 -16.95
C SER A 13 -3.13 -22.79 -16.26
N LEU A 14 -3.62 -23.99 -15.95
CA LEU A 14 -4.89 -24.20 -15.24
C LEU A 14 -4.64 -24.15 -13.73
N GLY A 15 -5.45 -23.37 -13.02
CA GLY A 15 -5.37 -23.25 -11.56
C GLY A 15 -4.93 -21.87 -11.09
N ASN A 16 -4.68 -21.80 -9.79
CA ASN A 16 -4.33 -20.58 -9.07
C ASN A 16 -2.86 -20.57 -8.63
N GLU A 17 -1.99 -21.37 -9.23
CA GLU A 17 -0.56 -21.45 -8.88
C GLU A 17 0.31 -20.98 -10.05
N ALA A 18 1.41 -20.29 -9.75
CA ALA A 18 2.44 -19.96 -10.72
C ALA A 18 3.83 -19.98 -10.08
N ASP A 19 4.79 -20.50 -10.85
CA ASP A 19 6.20 -20.48 -10.50
C ASP A 19 6.84 -19.15 -10.89
N PHE A 20 7.54 -18.54 -9.94
CA PHE A 20 8.31 -17.33 -10.18
C PHE A 20 9.80 -17.58 -9.91
N PRO A 21 10.71 -17.07 -10.76
CA PRO A 21 12.15 -17.18 -10.54
C PRO A 21 12.56 -16.40 -9.30
N MET A 22 13.30 -17.04 -8.40
CA MET A 22 13.70 -16.45 -7.13
C MET A 22 14.89 -15.50 -7.30
N ALA A 23 14.92 -14.48 -6.45
CA ALA A 23 16.10 -13.62 -6.31
C ALA A 23 17.29 -14.41 -5.75
N ALA A 24 18.50 -14.00 -6.11
CA ALA A 24 19.74 -14.52 -5.56
C ALA A 24 19.79 -14.31 -4.04
N SER A 25 20.56 -15.15 -3.35
CA SER A 25 20.83 -14.99 -1.90
C SER A 25 19.57 -14.87 -1.02
N THR A 26 18.46 -15.49 -1.45
CA THR A 26 17.15 -15.28 -0.82
C THR A 26 16.56 -16.59 -0.29
N LEU A 27 16.00 -16.53 0.92
CA LEU A 27 15.25 -17.61 1.56
C LEU A 27 13.77 -17.20 1.66
N VAL A 28 12.88 -18.06 1.19
CA VAL A 28 11.42 -17.88 1.32
C VAL A 28 10.88 -19.04 2.13
N TYR A 29 10.18 -18.73 3.22
CA TYR A 29 9.53 -19.74 4.05
C TYR A 29 8.12 -20.04 3.54
N GLN A 30 7.63 -21.23 3.89
CA GLN A 30 6.24 -21.58 3.63
C GLN A 30 5.31 -20.59 4.34
N GLY A 31 4.25 -20.15 3.64
CA GLY A 31 3.29 -19.18 4.14
C GLY A 31 3.75 -17.72 4.01
N SER A 32 4.95 -17.46 3.48
CA SER A 32 5.41 -16.10 3.24
C SER A 32 4.60 -15.43 2.14
N ILE A 33 4.31 -14.14 2.35
CA ILE A 33 3.85 -13.21 1.33
C ILE A 33 5.06 -12.93 0.43
N VAL A 34 4.90 -13.15 -0.87
CA VAL A 34 5.95 -13.03 -1.87
C VAL A 34 5.73 -11.78 -2.71
N GLY A 35 6.80 -11.01 -2.89
CA GLY A 35 6.86 -9.87 -3.79
C GLY A 35 7.76 -10.17 -4.99
N LEU A 36 7.45 -9.57 -6.14
CA LEU A 36 8.35 -9.47 -7.27
C LEU A 36 9.07 -8.12 -7.20
N ASN A 37 10.40 -8.16 -7.17
CA ASN A 37 11.21 -6.95 -7.24
C ASN A 37 11.10 -6.28 -8.62
N THR A 38 11.73 -5.11 -8.77
CA THR A 38 11.74 -4.36 -10.04
C THR A 38 12.32 -5.14 -11.23
N SER A 39 13.15 -6.14 -10.97
CA SER A 39 13.72 -7.04 -11.99
C SER A 39 12.85 -8.28 -12.27
N GLY A 40 11.72 -8.44 -11.57
CA GLY A 40 10.79 -9.55 -11.73
C GLY A 40 11.14 -10.82 -10.94
N TYR A 41 12.11 -10.76 -10.03
CA TYR A 41 12.49 -11.91 -9.21
C TYR A 41 11.71 -11.96 -7.90
N ALA A 42 11.26 -13.15 -7.52
CA ALA A 42 10.52 -13.43 -6.31
C ALA A 42 11.41 -13.36 -5.06
N ARG A 43 10.94 -12.65 -4.04
CA ARG A 43 11.57 -12.51 -2.73
C ARG A 43 10.51 -12.35 -1.62
N PRO A 44 10.88 -12.48 -0.33
CA PRO A 44 10.00 -12.09 0.76
C PRO A 44 9.47 -10.67 0.53
N PHE A 45 8.15 -10.49 0.69
CA PHE A 45 7.49 -9.24 0.33
C PHE A 45 8.09 -8.04 1.05
N VAL A 46 8.41 -7.02 0.25
CA VAL A 46 8.79 -5.68 0.71
C VAL A 46 7.83 -4.69 0.06
N ILE A 47 7.36 -3.70 0.81
CA ILE A 47 6.49 -2.65 0.26
C ILE A 47 7.19 -1.97 -0.92
N GLY A 48 6.45 -1.78 -2.02
CA GLY A 48 6.99 -1.32 -3.30
C GLY A 48 7.22 -2.45 -4.31
N ASP A 49 7.33 -3.70 -3.85
CA ASP A 49 7.29 -4.86 -4.74
C ASP A 49 5.87 -5.10 -5.27
N LYS A 50 5.78 -5.72 -6.45
CA LYS A 50 4.49 -6.23 -6.92
C LYS A 50 4.14 -7.47 -6.10
N PHE A 51 2.97 -7.47 -5.47
CA PHE A 51 2.46 -8.65 -4.77
C PHE A 51 2.29 -9.83 -5.75
N ALA A 52 3.08 -10.89 -5.55
CA ALA A 52 3.10 -12.07 -6.40
C ALA A 52 2.07 -13.11 -5.97
N GLY A 53 1.80 -13.17 -4.66
CA GLY A 53 1.01 -14.21 -4.04
C GLY A 53 1.53 -14.63 -2.68
N ILE A 54 0.93 -15.69 -2.14
CA ILE A 54 1.41 -16.38 -0.94
C ILE A 54 1.95 -17.74 -1.38
N THR A 55 3.12 -18.13 -0.89
CA THR A 55 3.68 -19.45 -1.19
C THR A 55 3.22 -20.49 -0.17
N LEU A 56 2.88 -21.69 -0.66
CA LEU A 56 2.56 -22.85 0.18
C LEU A 56 3.77 -23.77 0.40
N GLU A 57 4.94 -23.41 -0.13
CA GLU A 57 6.18 -24.16 0.00
C GLU A 57 7.33 -23.25 0.46
N GLY A 58 8.32 -23.84 1.13
CA GLY A 58 9.57 -23.15 1.44
C GLY A 58 10.61 -23.39 0.34
N ARG A 59 11.37 -22.37 -0.03
CA ARG A 59 12.47 -22.47 -1.00
C ARG A 59 13.68 -21.67 -0.53
N ASN A 60 14.87 -22.26 -0.67
CA ASN A 60 16.13 -21.66 -0.26
C ASN A 60 17.04 -21.44 -1.48
N ASN A 61 17.13 -20.20 -1.94
CA ASN A 61 18.07 -19.75 -2.97
C ASN A 61 19.23 -18.93 -2.37
N SER A 62 19.54 -19.11 -1.08
CA SER A 62 20.55 -18.31 -0.36
C SER A 62 21.97 -18.45 -0.90
N SER A 63 22.28 -19.55 -1.60
CA SER A 63 23.58 -19.78 -2.23
C SER A 63 23.54 -19.66 -3.77
N GLY A 64 22.38 -19.32 -4.35
CA GLY A 64 22.17 -19.27 -5.79
C GLY A 64 22.15 -17.87 -6.36
N SER A 65 22.27 -17.79 -7.68
CA SER A 65 22.05 -16.60 -8.51
C SER A 65 20.57 -16.36 -8.76
N ASN A 66 20.26 -15.23 -9.41
CA ASN A 66 18.89 -14.88 -9.79
C ASN A 66 18.34 -15.91 -10.78
N GLY A 67 17.20 -16.51 -10.45
CA GLY A 67 16.51 -17.49 -11.30
C GLY A 67 17.05 -18.92 -11.24
N ASP A 68 18.01 -19.23 -10.35
CA ASP A 68 18.50 -20.60 -10.17
C ASP A 68 17.41 -21.55 -9.63
N LEU A 69 16.50 -21.02 -8.82
CA LEU A 69 15.35 -21.73 -8.28
C LEU A 69 14.06 -20.95 -8.54
N ASN A 70 12.95 -21.69 -8.60
CA ASN A 70 11.61 -21.13 -8.67
C ASN A 70 10.85 -21.38 -7.36
N VAL A 71 9.95 -20.46 -7.02
CA VAL A 71 8.98 -20.59 -5.92
C VAL A 71 7.57 -20.55 -6.48
N CYS A 72 6.77 -21.55 -6.09
CA CYS A 72 5.35 -21.60 -6.45
C CYS A 72 4.54 -20.69 -5.53
N CYS A 73 3.74 -19.79 -6.11
CA CYS A 73 2.88 -18.86 -5.40
C CYS A 73 1.44 -18.93 -5.88
N LEU A 74 0.50 -18.71 -4.96
CA LEU A 74 -0.91 -18.56 -5.29
C LEU A 74 -1.16 -17.22 -5.99
N ARG A 75 -1.77 -17.24 -7.19
CA ARG A 75 -2.06 -16.10 -8.05
C ARG A 75 -3.56 -15.88 -8.24
N GLY A 76 -3.91 -14.66 -8.62
CA GLY A 76 -5.28 -14.25 -8.88
C GLY A 76 -6.02 -13.97 -7.58
N LYS A 77 -7.29 -14.40 -7.53
CA LYS A 77 -8.13 -14.28 -6.34
C LYS A 77 -8.21 -15.61 -5.61
N PHE A 78 -7.85 -15.62 -4.35
CA PHE A 78 -7.88 -16.83 -3.52
C PHE A 78 -8.16 -16.48 -2.06
N TYR A 79 -8.66 -17.46 -1.31
CA TYR A 79 -9.06 -17.30 0.08
C TYR A 79 -8.14 -18.09 0.99
N LEU A 80 -7.59 -17.46 2.02
CA LEU A 80 -6.83 -18.14 3.07
C LEU A 80 -7.23 -17.63 4.45
N GLU A 81 -7.12 -18.49 5.46
CA GLU A 81 -7.14 -18.07 6.86
C GLU A 81 -5.86 -17.30 7.15
N ALA A 82 -6.02 -16.09 7.67
CA ALA A 82 -4.91 -15.22 7.99
C ALA A 82 -5.00 -14.77 9.45
N SER A 83 -3.82 -14.66 10.08
CA SER A 83 -3.71 -14.05 11.41
C SER A 83 -3.78 -12.54 11.25
N LEU A 84 -4.83 -11.93 11.82
CA LEU A 84 -5.13 -10.51 11.67
C LEU A 84 -5.54 -9.93 13.02
N SER A 85 -4.60 -9.25 13.67
CA SER A 85 -4.83 -8.64 14.98
C SER A 85 -5.88 -7.54 14.90
N GLY A 86 -6.75 -7.46 15.91
CA GLY A 86 -7.79 -6.44 16.01
C GLY A 86 -9.01 -6.65 15.10
N VAL A 87 -9.05 -7.75 14.32
CA VAL A 87 -10.21 -8.03 13.46
C VAL A 87 -11.49 -8.20 14.26
N ALA A 88 -12.56 -7.59 13.78
CA ALA A 88 -13.90 -7.62 14.34
C ALA A 88 -14.93 -8.17 13.34
N LEU A 89 -16.10 -8.55 13.85
CA LEU A 89 -17.21 -9.03 13.02
C LEU A 89 -17.65 -7.96 12.00
N THR A 90 -17.57 -6.68 12.37
CA THR A 90 -17.92 -5.54 11.52
C THR A 90 -17.02 -5.41 10.29
N ASP A 91 -15.76 -5.84 10.39
CA ASP A 91 -14.79 -5.75 9.30
C ASP A 91 -15.16 -6.67 8.13
N ALA A 92 -15.80 -7.81 8.43
CA ALA A 92 -16.31 -8.71 7.39
C ALA A 92 -17.51 -8.11 6.64
N VAL A 93 -18.31 -7.26 7.28
CA VAL A 93 -19.50 -6.64 6.65
C VAL A 93 -19.10 -5.58 5.63
N ILE A 94 -18.08 -4.79 5.94
CA ILE A 94 -17.58 -3.71 5.07
C ILE A 94 -16.51 -4.21 4.09
N GLU A 95 -16.17 -5.50 4.15
CA GLU A 95 -15.03 -6.09 3.46
C GLU A 95 -13.73 -5.29 3.67
N ALA A 96 -13.37 -5.08 4.94
CA ALA A 96 -12.28 -4.20 5.32
C ALA A 96 -10.97 -4.55 4.58
N PRO A 97 -10.22 -3.56 4.10
CA PRO A 97 -8.98 -3.80 3.37
C PRO A 97 -7.93 -4.43 4.30
N VAL A 98 -7.18 -5.40 3.76
CA VAL A 98 -6.06 -6.05 4.44
C VAL A 98 -4.77 -5.61 3.75
N TYR A 99 -3.81 -5.19 4.59
CA TYR A 99 -2.53 -4.66 4.19
C TYR A 99 -1.40 -5.60 4.61
N ALA A 100 -0.41 -5.79 3.75
CA ALA A 100 0.85 -6.42 4.10
C ALA A 100 1.87 -5.36 4.51
N GLN A 101 2.47 -5.56 5.68
CA GLN A 101 3.58 -4.74 6.16
C GLN A 101 4.92 -5.34 5.75
N ASP A 102 5.00 -6.67 5.76
CA ASP A 102 6.18 -7.44 5.39
C ASP A 102 5.75 -8.86 4.92
N SER A 103 6.72 -9.76 4.77
CA SER A 103 6.50 -11.14 4.31
C SER A 103 5.69 -12.06 5.24
N GLY A 104 5.38 -11.64 6.47
CA GLY A 104 4.64 -12.44 7.46
C GLY A 104 3.63 -11.64 8.31
N THR A 105 3.62 -10.32 8.21
CA THR A 105 2.79 -9.44 9.03
C THR A 105 1.69 -8.78 8.19
N LEU A 106 0.44 -8.97 8.63
CA LEU A 106 -0.75 -8.33 8.08
C LEU A 106 -1.31 -7.28 9.04
N SER A 107 -1.96 -6.27 8.48
CA SER A 107 -2.55 -5.16 9.21
C SER A 107 -3.89 -4.75 8.59
N LEU A 108 -4.77 -4.19 9.42
CA LEU A 108 -6.03 -3.56 9.00
C LEU A 108 -5.89 -2.05 8.73
N ARG A 109 -4.72 -1.48 9.02
CA ARG A 109 -4.52 -0.02 9.07
C ARG A 109 -3.53 0.49 8.05
N SER A 110 -2.38 -0.18 7.95
CA SER A 110 -1.18 0.32 7.26
C SER A 110 -0.42 -0.79 6.54
N GLY A 111 0.30 -0.42 5.49
CA GLY A 111 1.03 -1.29 4.59
C GLY A 111 0.55 -1.17 3.15
N PHE A 112 0.89 -2.15 2.33
CA PHE A 112 0.41 -2.26 0.96
C PHE A 112 -0.84 -3.15 0.91
N ARG A 113 -1.93 -2.65 0.31
CA ARG A 113 -3.18 -3.43 0.24
C ARG A 113 -3.03 -4.65 -0.67
N ILE A 114 -3.24 -5.84 -0.11
CA ILE A 114 -3.16 -7.12 -0.84
C ILE A 114 -4.47 -7.91 -0.83
N GLY A 115 -5.48 -7.47 -0.08
CA GLY A 115 -6.72 -8.21 0.04
C GLY A 115 -7.81 -7.48 0.80
N LYS A 116 -8.85 -8.24 1.16
CA LYS A 116 -9.99 -7.80 1.96
C LYS A 116 -10.51 -8.92 2.86
N VAL A 117 -11.08 -8.54 4.01
CA VAL A 117 -11.73 -9.50 4.94
C VAL A 117 -13.05 -9.97 4.35
N VAL A 118 -13.28 -11.28 4.36
CA VAL A 118 -14.51 -11.92 3.86
C VAL A 118 -15.35 -12.47 4.99
N ALA A 119 -14.71 -13.11 5.97
CA ALA A 119 -15.39 -13.66 7.12
C ALA A 119 -14.54 -13.54 8.38
N TYR A 120 -15.19 -13.20 9.49
CA TYR A 120 -14.59 -13.28 10.81
C TYR A 120 -14.63 -14.73 11.30
N LEU A 121 -13.48 -15.31 11.68
CA LEU A 121 -13.40 -16.69 12.17
C LEU A 121 -13.32 -16.72 13.70
N SER A 122 -12.40 -15.94 14.26
CA SER A 122 -12.23 -15.78 15.72
C SER A 122 -11.38 -14.55 16.02
N SER A 123 -11.18 -14.22 17.31
CA SER A 123 -10.28 -13.13 17.69
C SER A 123 -8.89 -13.36 17.11
N GLY A 124 -8.39 -12.38 16.34
CA GLY A 124 -7.08 -12.48 15.69
C GLY A 124 -7.05 -13.33 14.41
N LYS A 125 -8.19 -13.85 13.93
CA LYS A 125 -8.25 -14.70 12.72
C LYS A 125 -9.43 -14.34 11.81
N ALA A 126 -9.14 -14.18 10.53
CA ALA A 126 -10.14 -13.91 9.51
C ALA A 126 -9.87 -14.73 8.25
N LEU A 127 -10.93 -15.01 7.49
CA LEU A 127 -10.83 -15.46 6.12
C LEU A 127 -10.62 -14.22 5.24
N VAL A 128 -9.52 -14.19 4.49
CA VAL A 128 -9.12 -13.06 3.66
C VAL A 128 -9.13 -13.47 2.18
N GLU A 129 -9.76 -12.66 1.34
CA GLU A 129 -9.59 -12.72 -0.12
C GLU A 129 -8.33 -11.94 -0.49
N PHE A 130 -7.33 -12.64 -1.01
CA PHE A 130 -6.14 -12.04 -1.58
C PHE A 130 -6.32 -11.82 -3.06
N ASP A 131 -5.80 -10.70 -3.58
CA ASP A 131 -5.84 -10.36 -5.00
C ASP A 131 -4.44 -9.92 -5.46
N THR A 132 -3.83 -10.71 -6.34
CA THR A 132 -2.48 -10.40 -6.89
C THR A 132 -2.49 -9.37 -8.01
N ASN A 133 -3.67 -8.96 -8.50
CA ASN A 133 -3.77 -7.99 -9.59
C ASN A 133 -4.96 -7.03 -9.39
N PRO A 134 -4.92 -6.21 -8.33
CA PRO A 134 -5.98 -5.25 -8.08
C PRO A 134 -5.99 -4.14 -9.13
N GLN A 135 -7.17 -3.64 -9.46
CA GLN A 135 -7.33 -2.49 -10.37
C GLN A 135 -6.77 -1.19 -9.78
N PHE A 136 -6.76 -1.09 -8.45
CA PHE A 136 -6.24 0.05 -7.70
C PHE A 136 -5.38 -0.44 -6.55
N ASN A 137 -4.24 0.21 -6.37
CA ASN A 137 -3.36 0.02 -5.23
C ASN A 137 -3.71 1.03 -4.14
N VAL A 138 -3.51 0.60 -2.89
CA VAL A 138 -3.59 1.49 -1.74
C VAL A 138 -2.33 1.34 -0.92
N LEU A 139 -1.61 2.45 -0.76
CA LEU A 139 -0.50 2.56 0.17
C LEU A 139 -1.02 3.26 1.42
N ALA A 140 -0.86 2.64 2.58
CA ALA A 140 -1.35 3.16 3.84
C ALA A 140 -0.25 3.25 4.89
N GLU A 141 -0.20 4.35 5.63
CA GLU A 141 0.74 4.55 6.74
C GLU A 141 0.02 5.24 7.90
N THR A 142 0.33 4.79 9.12
CA THR A 142 -0.17 5.43 10.35
C THR A 142 0.82 6.51 10.74
N VAL A 143 0.35 7.74 10.92
CA VAL A 143 1.20 8.86 11.34
C VAL A 143 0.68 9.39 12.68
N ALA A 144 1.57 9.47 13.67
CA ALA A 144 1.27 10.07 14.96
C ALA A 144 1.91 11.45 15.06
N PHE A 145 1.34 12.35 15.86
CA PHE A 145 1.85 13.71 16.09
C PHE A 145 3.35 13.72 16.42
N GLY A 146 3.82 12.77 17.24
CA GLY A 146 5.22 12.67 17.64
C GLY A 146 6.21 12.36 16.50
N ASP A 147 5.71 11.92 15.34
CA ASP A 147 6.53 11.58 14.18
C ASP A 147 6.72 12.78 13.22
N PHE A 148 5.97 13.88 13.42
CA PHE A 148 6.04 15.05 12.54
C PHE A 148 7.28 15.89 12.84
N THR A 149 7.93 16.37 11.77
CA THR A 149 8.95 17.40 11.83
C THR A 149 8.28 18.77 11.83
N ASP A 150 8.50 19.54 12.89
CA ASP A 150 7.97 20.89 13.09
C ASP A 150 8.73 21.93 12.24
N VAL A 151 7.97 22.72 11.48
CA VAL A 151 8.41 23.88 10.70
C VAL A 151 7.37 25.00 10.84
N ASP A 152 7.47 25.77 11.93
CA ASP A 152 6.61 26.94 12.19
C ASP A 152 5.14 26.52 12.28
N ALA A 153 4.22 27.14 11.54
CA ALA A 153 2.80 26.73 11.55
C ALA A 153 2.54 25.29 11.05
N THR A 154 3.54 24.62 10.46
CA THR A 154 3.38 23.37 9.73
C THR A 154 4.25 22.25 10.28
N GLY A 155 3.67 21.07 10.49
CA GLY A 155 4.41 19.84 10.68
C GLY A 155 4.36 18.99 9.42
N TYR A 156 5.43 18.26 9.10
CA TYR A 156 5.39 17.26 8.02
C TYR A 156 6.01 15.92 8.39
N ILE A 157 5.57 14.88 7.70
CA ILE A 157 6.16 13.55 7.73
C ILE A 157 6.17 12.96 6.32
N ASP A 158 7.28 12.37 5.93
CA ASP A 158 7.39 11.61 4.69
C ASP A 158 7.07 10.14 4.94
N PHE A 159 6.34 9.53 4.03
CA PHE A 159 6.09 8.10 4.05
C PHE A 159 7.40 7.32 3.94
N SER A 160 7.43 6.15 4.57
CA SER A 160 8.59 5.25 4.50
C SER A 160 8.76 4.63 3.11
N ASN A 161 7.69 4.59 2.31
CA ASN A 161 7.66 3.94 1.00
C ASN A 161 7.19 4.89 -0.10
N SER A 162 7.76 4.75 -1.29
CA SER A 162 7.40 5.56 -2.45
C SER A 162 6.32 4.91 -3.31
N ILE A 163 5.58 5.76 -4.03
CA ILE A 163 4.67 5.35 -5.09
C ILE A 163 5.49 5.25 -6.39
N PRO A 164 5.39 4.15 -7.15
CA PRO A 164 6.24 3.93 -8.31
C PRO A 164 5.93 4.88 -9.48
N GLU A 165 6.94 5.13 -10.32
CA GLU A 165 6.83 5.83 -11.60
C GLU A 165 5.73 5.23 -12.48
N GLY A 166 5.05 6.06 -13.28
CA GLY A 166 3.97 5.65 -14.17
C GLY A 166 2.62 5.45 -13.47
N SER A 167 2.58 5.60 -12.14
CA SER A 167 1.33 5.54 -11.37
C SER A 167 0.51 6.80 -11.58
N LEU A 168 -0.81 6.65 -11.48
CA LEU A 168 -1.76 7.77 -11.44
C LEU A 168 -2.43 7.80 -10.07
N VAL A 169 -2.09 8.79 -9.25
CA VAL A 169 -2.70 9.00 -7.94
C VAL A 169 -4.10 9.59 -8.12
N LEU A 170 -5.11 8.94 -7.53
CA LEU A 170 -6.51 9.35 -7.61
C LEU A 170 -6.90 10.29 -6.46
N GLY A 171 -6.21 10.17 -5.33
CA GLY A 171 -6.45 10.97 -4.13
C GLY A 171 -6.03 10.22 -2.88
N TRP A 172 -6.50 10.72 -1.73
CA TRP A 172 -6.21 10.13 -0.44
C TRP A 172 -7.38 10.26 0.53
N GLN A 173 -7.35 9.43 1.56
CA GLN A 173 -8.25 9.46 2.70
C GLN A 173 -7.42 9.37 3.99
N ALA A 174 -7.72 10.21 4.97
CA ALA A 174 -7.25 10.11 6.33
C ALA A 174 -8.37 9.60 7.23
N ASP A 175 -8.10 8.55 7.98
CA ASP A 175 -8.95 8.11 9.09
C ASP A 175 -8.32 8.62 10.38
N VAL A 176 -8.78 9.80 10.83
CA VAL A 176 -8.25 10.50 12.01
C VAL A 176 -8.78 9.81 13.25
N LYS A 177 -7.89 9.10 13.95
CA LYS A 177 -8.22 8.34 15.17
C LYS A 177 -8.24 9.26 16.39
N THR A 178 -7.23 10.11 16.47
CA THR A 178 -7.11 11.15 17.50
C THR A 178 -6.95 12.47 16.76
N GLY A 179 -7.87 13.42 17.01
CA GLY A 179 -7.79 14.75 16.41
C GLY A 179 -6.46 15.43 16.74
N PHE A 180 -6.00 16.29 15.83
CA PHE A 180 -4.83 17.14 16.00
C PHE A 180 -5.18 18.30 16.96
N THR A 181 -5.33 17.95 18.24
CA THR A 181 -5.84 18.82 19.31
C THR A 181 -4.79 19.79 19.86
N GLY A 182 -5.22 20.81 20.61
CA GLY A 182 -4.38 21.95 21.02
C GLY A 182 -4.49 23.12 20.05
N ASN A 183 -5.14 22.90 18.91
CA ASN A 183 -5.44 23.88 17.89
C ASN A 183 -6.90 23.72 17.38
N THR A 184 -7.50 24.77 16.82
CA THR A 184 -8.88 24.76 16.31
C THR A 184 -8.98 24.84 14.78
N THR A 185 -7.86 24.93 14.08
CA THR A 185 -7.73 25.14 12.63
C THR A 185 -6.85 24.11 11.94
N ALA A 186 -6.46 23.04 12.63
CA ALA A 186 -5.58 22.01 12.06
C ALA A 186 -6.18 21.41 10.79
N VAL A 187 -5.44 21.49 9.69
CA VAL A 187 -5.79 20.91 8.39
C VAL A 187 -4.67 20.00 7.90
N VAL A 188 -5.05 18.94 7.20
CA VAL A 188 -4.12 17.96 6.60
C VAL A 188 -4.12 18.06 5.07
N GLN A 189 -2.93 17.92 4.51
CA GLN A 189 -2.68 17.81 3.08
C GLN A 189 -1.72 16.65 2.82
N VAL A 190 -1.88 16.02 1.66
CA VAL A 190 -0.94 15.02 1.14
C VAL A 190 -0.42 15.46 -0.22
N GLY A 191 0.89 15.37 -0.38
CA GLY A 191 1.61 15.75 -1.59
C GLY A 191 3.00 15.15 -1.60
N GLU A 192 4.00 15.96 -1.90
CA GLU A 192 5.42 15.60 -1.87
C GLU A 192 6.27 16.77 -1.38
N SER A 193 7.54 16.53 -1.10
CA SER A 193 8.49 17.60 -0.78
C SER A 193 8.55 18.64 -1.90
N GLY A 194 8.33 19.91 -1.55
CA GLY A 194 8.26 21.03 -2.51
C GLY A 194 6.91 21.22 -3.21
N ASN A 195 5.95 20.30 -3.04
CA ASN A 195 4.61 20.38 -3.62
C ASN A 195 3.58 19.71 -2.69
N VAL A 196 3.23 20.40 -1.61
CA VAL A 196 2.48 19.86 -0.47
C VAL A 196 1.03 19.47 -0.79
N ASP A 197 0.46 20.00 -1.87
CA ASP A 197 -0.92 19.75 -2.29
C ASP A 197 -1.02 18.89 -3.55
N ARG A 198 0.09 18.31 -4.03
CA ARG A 198 0.12 17.50 -5.26
C ARG A 198 -0.99 16.45 -5.33
N PHE A 199 -1.33 15.81 -4.21
CA PHE A 199 -2.38 14.80 -4.13
C PHE A 199 -3.67 15.31 -3.48
N SER A 200 -3.78 16.62 -3.21
CA SER A 200 -4.87 17.24 -2.46
C SER A 200 -5.59 18.33 -3.25
N ALA A 201 -6.69 17.98 -3.94
CA ALA A 201 -7.55 18.99 -4.58
C ALA A 201 -8.17 19.98 -3.58
N LYS A 202 -8.49 19.49 -2.37
CA LYS A 202 -8.93 20.31 -1.25
C LYS A 202 -7.79 20.45 -0.23
N PRO A 203 -7.14 21.63 -0.12
CA PRO A 203 -5.98 21.84 0.74
C PRO A 203 -6.31 22.04 2.24
N ASP A 204 -7.58 22.16 2.59
CA ASP A 204 -8.07 22.53 3.93
C ASP A 204 -8.92 21.42 4.57
N SER A 205 -8.53 20.15 4.40
CA SER A 205 -9.22 19.02 5.01
C SER A 205 -8.95 19.01 6.52
N SER A 206 -9.96 19.33 7.33
CA SER A 206 -9.78 19.48 8.78
C SER A 206 -9.39 18.16 9.46
N CYS A 207 -8.43 18.22 10.38
CA CYS A 207 -8.02 17.09 11.24
C CYS A 207 -8.14 17.41 12.74
N VAL A 208 -8.87 18.47 13.13
CA VAL A 208 -9.01 18.89 14.54
C VAL A 208 -9.73 17.88 15.42
N ALA A 209 -10.60 17.05 14.83
CA ALA A 209 -11.39 16.04 15.51
C ALA A 209 -11.19 14.68 14.84
N ALA A 210 -11.53 13.61 15.57
CA ALA A 210 -11.58 12.28 15.01
C ALA A 210 -12.70 12.19 13.97
N ASP A 211 -12.33 11.93 12.72
CA ASP A 211 -13.22 11.86 11.56
C ASP A 211 -12.52 11.19 10.38
N VAL A 212 -13.27 10.85 9.34
CA VAL A 212 -12.73 10.43 8.05
C VAL A 212 -12.77 11.60 7.08
N VAL A 213 -11.59 12.07 6.67
CA VAL A 213 -11.44 13.16 5.69
C VAL A 213 -10.65 12.69 4.48
N GLY A 214 -10.72 13.44 3.38
CA GLY A 214 -10.01 13.06 2.17
C GLY A 214 -10.36 13.93 0.99
N THR A 215 -9.64 13.74 -0.10
CA THR A 215 -9.82 14.49 -1.33
C THR A 215 -9.30 13.71 -2.53
N ALA A 216 -9.84 14.02 -3.72
CA ALA A 216 -9.22 13.63 -4.97
C ALA A 216 -7.85 14.32 -5.15
N ALA A 217 -7.04 13.82 -6.07
CA ALA A 217 -5.78 14.43 -6.48
C ALA A 217 -6.00 15.82 -7.10
N ALA A 218 -5.06 16.75 -6.90
CA ALA A 218 -5.19 18.14 -7.36
C ALA A 218 -5.16 18.23 -8.89
N ALA A 219 -6.20 18.87 -9.47
CA ALA A 219 -6.37 19.02 -10.92
C ALA A 219 -5.36 19.98 -11.58
N VAL A 220 -4.73 20.87 -10.80
CA VAL A 220 -3.86 21.97 -11.28
C VAL A 220 -2.36 21.73 -11.09
N SER A 221 -1.97 20.59 -10.54
CA SER A 221 -0.57 20.15 -10.68
C SER A 221 -0.37 19.70 -12.13
N ALA A 222 0.72 20.10 -12.79
CA ALA A 222 0.94 19.96 -14.24
C ALA A 222 0.81 18.54 -14.83
N ASN A 223 0.58 17.52 -13.98
CA ASN A 223 0.44 16.12 -14.34
C ASN A 223 -0.78 15.39 -13.71
N GLN A 224 -1.78 16.08 -13.13
CA GLN A 224 -3.05 15.44 -12.69
C GLN A 224 -2.89 14.18 -11.79
N GLY A 225 -1.85 14.12 -10.95
CA GLY A 225 -1.53 12.93 -10.13
C GLY A 225 -0.69 11.85 -10.84
N TYR A 226 -0.37 12.01 -12.12
CA TYR A 226 0.60 11.17 -12.84
C TYR A 226 2.02 11.39 -12.28
N LEU A 227 2.72 10.29 -12.08
CA LEU A 227 4.07 10.27 -11.53
C LEU A 227 5.08 9.97 -12.64
N ALA A 228 5.81 10.98 -13.10
CA ALA A 228 6.90 10.83 -14.08
C ALA A 228 8.20 10.25 -13.48
N SER A 229 8.22 10.03 -12.17
CA SER A 229 9.27 9.35 -11.42
C SER A 229 8.64 8.74 -10.17
N ALA A 230 9.33 7.84 -9.48
CA ALA A 230 8.86 7.44 -8.15
C ALA A 230 8.79 8.66 -7.22
N VAL A 231 7.74 8.74 -6.40
CA VAL A 231 7.50 9.86 -5.47
C VAL A 231 7.28 9.33 -4.06
N THR A 232 7.97 9.91 -3.09
CA THR A 232 7.70 9.68 -1.67
C THR A 232 6.57 10.61 -1.23
N PRO A 233 5.40 10.08 -0.82
CA PRO A 233 4.33 10.91 -0.30
C PRO A 233 4.74 11.66 0.95
N ARG A 234 4.29 12.91 1.06
CA ARG A 234 4.43 13.74 2.25
C ARG A 234 3.05 14.05 2.81
N VAL A 235 2.89 13.86 4.11
CA VAL A 235 1.74 14.34 4.88
C VAL A 235 2.15 15.62 5.57
N THR A 236 1.34 16.65 5.41
CA THR A 236 1.55 17.97 5.98
C THR A 236 0.34 18.31 6.83
N VAL A 237 0.55 18.68 8.09
CA VAL A 237 -0.49 19.21 8.95
C VAL A 237 -0.15 20.65 9.30
N THR A 238 -1.07 21.56 8.98
CA THR A 238 -0.90 22.99 9.23
C THR A 238 -1.84 23.42 10.33
N GLY A 239 -1.27 23.94 11.42
CA GLY A 239 -1.97 24.53 12.54
C GLY A 239 -2.28 26.01 12.33
N ALA A 240 -2.38 26.77 13.42
CA ALA A 240 -2.52 28.23 13.39
C ALA A 240 -1.13 28.87 13.33
N ASP A 241 -0.67 29.45 14.44
CA ASP A 241 0.57 30.21 14.48
C ASP A 241 1.82 29.31 14.54
N ASP A 242 1.72 28.13 15.16
CA ASP A 242 2.85 27.22 15.38
C ASP A 242 2.33 25.77 15.52
N PHE A 243 3.01 24.82 14.87
CA PHE A 243 2.69 23.40 14.92
C PHE A 243 2.90 22.82 16.32
N SER A 244 3.83 23.37 17.11
CA SER A 244 4.04 23.02 18.52
C SER A 244 2.84 23.31 19.43
N SER A 245 1.85 24.08 18.94
CA SER A 245 0.57 24.27 19.63
C SER A 245 -0.32 23.02 19.57
N ILE A 246 -0.06 22.10 18.63
CA ILE A 246 -0.71 20.79 18.58
C ILE A 246 -0.04 19.89 19.63
N THR A 247 -0.86 19.17 20.40
CA THR A 247 -0.37 18.39 21.57
C THR A 247 -0.66 16.90 21.47
N ALA A 248 -1.50 16.50 20.54
CA ALA A 248 -1.83 15.12 20.23
C ALA A 248 -2.37 15.03 18.80
N GLY A 249 -2.29 13.85 18.19
CA GLY A 249 -2.83 13.59 16.86
C GLY A 249 -2.42 12.20 16.38
N GLU A 250 -3.32 11.46 15.74
CA GLU A 250 -3.03 10.19 15.08
C GLU A 250 -4.01 9.97 13.94
N MET A 251 -3.52 9.59 12.77
CA MET A 251 -4.36 9.23 11.63
C MET A 251 -3.74 8.15 10.74
N ASP A 252 -4.59 7.35 10.10
CA ASP A 252 -4.19 6.44 9.03
C ASP A 252 -4.39 7.12 7.68
N ILE A 253 -3.29 7.41 6.98
CA ILE A 253 -3.32 8.00 5.65
C ILE A 253 -3.31 6.88 4.63
N LYS A 254 -4.29 6.89 3.72
CA LYS A 254 -4.48 5.91 2.65
C LYS A 254 -4.45 6.63 1.31
N ILE A 255 -3.46 6.32 0.48
CA ILE A 255 -3.32 6.92 -0.85
C ILE A 255 -3.76 5.89 -1.89
N LEU A 256 -4.75 6.27 -2.69
CA LEU A 256 -5.31 5.44 -3.76
C LEU A 256 -4.65 5.81 -5.10
N TYR A 257 -4.11 4.81 -5.80
CA TYR A 257 -3.48 5.03 -7.09
C TYR A 257 -3.70 3.85 -8.05
N ILE A 258 -3.69 4.14 -9.35
CA ILE A 258 -3.67 3.12 -10.39
C ILE A 258 -2.24 2.58 -10.50
N PRO A 259 -2.05 1.24 -10.58
CA PRO A 259 -0.74 0.65 -10.80
C PRO A 259 -0.02 1.27 -12.01
N ALA A 260 1.30 1.30 -11.96
CA ALA A 260 2.12 1.86 -13.02
C ALA A 260 1.72 1.30 -14.40
N LEU A 261 1.24 2.19 -15.28
CA LEU A 261 1.16 1.87 -16.70
C LEU A 261 2.59 1.80 -17.20
N ARG A 262 2.93 0.73 -17.93
CA ARG A 262 4.28 0.48 -18.42
C ARG A 262 4.84 1.75 -19.10
N VAL A 263 5.87 2.32 -18.50
CA VAL A 263 6.70 3.39 -19.07
C VAL A 263 7.70 2.78 -20.04
#